data_AF-A0A0Q6Z9Q7-F1
#
_entry.id   AF-A0A0Q6Z9Q7-F1
#
_cell.length_a   1.000
_cell.length_b   1.000
_cell.length_c   1.000
_cell.angle_alpha   90.00
_cell.angle_beta   90.00
_cell.angle_gamma   90.00
#
_symmetry.space_group_name_H-M   'P 1'
#
loop_
_entity.id
_entity.type
_entity.pdbx_description
1 polymer ?
#
loop_
_entity_poly.entity_id
_entity_poly.type
_entity_poly.pdbx_seq_one_letter_code
_entity_poly.pdbx_strand_id
1 'polypeptide(L)'
;MDKATITLRAVEAGKQLLGREIVIQSSSDFTPAGKRVVRVVRYARSGRRTAAQLRWYVGGNTFRSLALTDENLKLSNAWKASDPRLAAAF
;
A
#
# COMPACT_ATOMS: atom_id res chain seq x y z
N MET A 1 -18.43 -18.33 -25.69
CA MET A 1 -17.14 -17.59 -25.67
C MET A 1 -16.48 -17.87 -24.33
N ASP A 2 -15.23 -18.31 -24.32
CA ASP A 2 -14.52 -18.72 -23.11
C ASP A 2 -14.01 -17.52 -22.29
N LYS A 3 -13.81 -17.74 -20.99
CA LYS A 3 -13.43 -16.70 -20.02
C LYS A 3 -12.05 -16.09 -20.34
N ALA A 4 -11.14 -16.87 -20.92
CA ALA A 4 -9.80 -16.39 -21.26
C ALA A 4 -9.88 -15.38 -22.41
N THR A 5 -10.66 -15.66 -23.46
CA THR A 5 -10.87 -14.72 -24.58
C THR A 5 -11.54 -13.41 -24.16
N ILE A 6 -12.50 -13.46 -23.21
CA ILE A 6 -13.12 -12.25 -22.65
C ILE A 6 -12.09 -11.40 -21.92
N THR A 7 -11.23 -12.04 -21.12
CA THR A 7 -10.21 -11.36 -20.32
C THR A 7 -9.17 -10.68 -21.20
N LEU A 8 -8.72 -11.36 -22.26
CA LEU A 8 -7.76 -10.79 -23.23
C LEU A 8 -8.33 -9.54 -23.92
N ARG A 9 -9.58 -9.58 -24.39
CA ARG A 9 -10.23 -8.41 -25.02
C ARG A 9 -10.38 -7.24 -24.06
N ALA A 10 -10.70 -7.50 -22.79
CA ALA A 10 -10.81 -6.46 -21.78
C ALA A 10 -9.44 -5.79 -21.50
N VAL A 11 -8.36 -6.56 -21.48
CA VAL A 11 -6.99 -6.05 -21.33
C VAL A 11 -6.60 -5.22 -22.55
N GLU A 12 -6.84 -5.72 -23.78
CA GLU A 12 -6.56 -5.02 -25.03
C GLU A 12 -7.28 -3.66 -25.11
N ALA A 13 -8.57 -3.65 -24.77
CA ALA A 13 -9.37 -2.43 -24.72
C ALA A 13 -8.84 -1.45 -23.65
N GLY A 14 -8.43 -1.97 -22.48
CA GLY A 14 -7.80 -1.17 -21.43
C GLY A 14 -6.49 -0.52 -21.87
N LYS A 15 -5.65 -1.23 -22.63
CA LYS A 15 -4.39 -0.69 -23.19
C LYS A 15 -4.65 0.48 -24.12
N GLN A 16 -5.59 0.34 -25.06
CA GLN A 16 -5.93 1.40 -26.01
C GLN A 16 -6.53 2.63 -25.33
N LEU A 17 -7.35 2.43 -24.29
CA LEU A 17 -8.10 3.51 -23.65
C LEU A 17 -7.26 4.31 -22.65
N LEU A 18 -6.29 3.66 -21.99
CA LEU A 18 -5.47 4.30 -20.94
C LEU A 18 -4.08 4.70 -21.42
N GLY A 19 -3.64 4.23 -22.60
CA GLY A 19 -2.28 4.46 -23.13
C GLY A 19 -1.17 3.85 -22.26
N ARG A 20 -1.51 2.90 -21.40
CA ARG A 20 -0.59 2.26 -20.45
C ARG A 20 -0.90 0.77 -20.36
N GLU A 21 0.16 -0.03 -20.38
CA GLU A 21 0.09 -1.50 -20.36
C GLU A 21 0.51 -2.05 -19.00
N ILE A 22 -0.27 -2.99 -18.47
CA ILE A 22 0.14 -3.79 -17.32
C ILE A 22 0.99 -4.94 -17.84
N VAL A 23 2.32 -4.78 -17.80
CA VAL A 23 3.29 -5.78 -18.27
C VAL A 23 3.51 -6.88 -17.24
N ILE A 24 3.32 -6.57 -15.95
CA ILE A 24 3.46 -7.52 -14.84
C ILE A 24 2.31 -7.30 -13.86
N GLN A 25 1.56 -8.37 -13.58
CA GLN A 25 0.58 -8.42 -12.49
C GLN A 25 1.05 -9.46 -11.48
N SER A 26 1.39 -9.00 -10.28
CA SER A 26 1.84 -9.87 -9.19
C SER A 26 1.34 -9.34 -7.85
N SER A 27 1.07 -10.25 -6.92
CA SER A 27 0.74 -9.95 -5.53
C SER A 27 1.98 -9.72 -4.66
N SER A 28 3.18 -9.84 -5.25
CA SER A 28 4.45 -9.56 -4.56
C SER A 28 4.62 -8.07 -4.29
N ASP A 29 5.21 -7.73 -3.14
CA ASP A 29 5.50 -6.34 -2.80
C ASP A 29 6.82 -5.89 -3.44
N PHE A 30 6.73 -5.05 -4.48
CA PHE A 30 7.89 -4.48 -5.19
C PHE A 30 8.42 -3.20 -4.57
N THR A 31 7.94 -2.79 -3.40
CA THR A 31 8.44 -1.59 -2.74
C THR A 31 9.89 -1.84 -2.28
N PRO A 32 10.87 -1.03 -2.73
CA PRO A 32 12.25 -1.21 -2.31
C PRO A 32 12.40 -1.09 -0.80
N ALA A 33 13.31 -1.87 -0.21
CA ALA A 33 13.67 -1.72 1.20
C ALA A 33 14.10 -0.27 1.50
N GLY A 34 13.71 0.25 2.66
CA GLY A 34 13.96 1.63 3.09
C GLY A 34 12.96 2.66 2.57
N LYS A 35 12.06 2.29 1.63
CA LYS A 35 11.08 3.22 1.06
C LYS A 35 9.74 3.23 1.80
N ARG A 36 9.52 2.29 2.74
CA ARG A 36 8.32 2.24 3.56
C ARG A 36 8.52 3.00 4.87
N VAL A 37 7.59 3.87 5.21
CA VAL A 37 7.59 4.59 6.49
C VAL A 37 6.19 4.49 7.11
N VAL A 38 6.11 4.19 8.40
CA VAL A 38 4.86 4.24 9.17
C VAL A 38 4.94 5.31 10.25
N ARG A 39 3.85 6.06 10.43
CA ARG A 39 3.73 7.07 11.48
C ARG A 39 2.40 6.87 12.23
N VAL A 40 2.42 7.03 13.55
CA VAL A 40 1.19 7.18 14.33
C VAL A 40 0.75 8.64 14.21
N VAL A 41 -0.48 8.86 13.76
CA VAL A 41 -1.03 10.20 13.52
C VAL A 41 -2.41 10.33 14.15
N ARG A 42 -2.76 11.55 14.59
CA ARG A 42 -4.13 11.95 14.89
C ARG A 42 -4.46 13.14 13.99
N TYR A 43 -5.61 13.12 13.34
CA TYR A 43 -6.10 14.31 12.64
C TYR A 43 -6.97 15.11 13.61
N ALA A 44 -6.90 16.41 13.49
CA ALA A 44 -7.96 17.27 13.98
C ALA A 44 -8.82 17.61 12.77
N ARG A 45 -10.01 17.00 12.66
CA ARG A 45 -10.99 17.45 11.66
C ARG A 45 -11.98 18.33 12.40
N SER A 46 -11.99 19.64 12.11
CA SER A 46 -12.92 20.60 12.70
C SER A 46 -12.91 20.63 14.24
N GLY A 47 -11.73 20.68 14.86
CA GLY A 47 -11.60 20.78 16.33
C GLY A 47 -11.90 19.49 17.12
N ARG A 48 -12.48 18.45 16.50
CA ARG A 48 -12.58 17.11 17.11
C ARG A 48 -11.30 16.32 16.83
N ARG A 49 -10.66 15.85 17.90
CA ARG A 49 -9.54 14.90 17.82
C ARG A 49 -10.08 13.58 17.24
N THR A 50 -9.58 13.16 16.09
CA THR A 50 -9.91 11.85 15.55
C THR A 50 -9.15 10.77 16.32
N ALA A 51 -9.65 9.53 16.26
CA ALA A 51 -8.91 8.37 16.73
C ALA A 51 -7.51 8.33 16.11
N ALA A 52 -6.54 7.80 16.85
CA ALA A 52 -5.19 7.59 16.36
C ALA A 52 -5.19 6.53 15.24
N GLN A 53 -4.33 6.75 14.25
CA GLN A 53 -4.19 5.89 13.08
C GLN A 53 -2.73 5.62 12.77
N LEU A 54 -2.48 4.47 12.16
CA LEU A 54 -1.20 4.13 11.54
C LEU A 54 -1.25 4.59 10.08
N ARG A 55 -0.39 5.54 9.70
CA ARG A 55 -0.27 5.99 8.31
C ARG A 55 1.01 5.46 7.69
N TRP A 56 0.84 4.67 6.64
CA TRP A 56 1.92 4.15 5.81
C TRP A 56 2.21 5.09 4.65
N TYR A 57 3.48 5.21 4.29
CA TYR A 57 3.98 5.91 3.13
C TYR A 57 4.89 4.99 2.33
N VAL A 58 4.73 5.00 1.00
CA VAL A 58 5.65 4.36 0.06
C VAL A 58 6.25 5.44 -0.84
N GLY A 59 7.58 5.61 -0.78
CA GLY A 59 8.28 6.61 -1.59
C GLY A 59 7.81 8.05 -1.36
N GLY A 60 7.22 8.35 -0.20
CA GLY A 60 6.70 9.67 0.17
C GLY A 60 5.31 10.03 -0.36
N ASN A 61 4.75 9.28 -1.32
CA ASN A 61 3.56 9.69 -2.06
C ASN A 61 2.32 8.82 -1.80
N THR A 62 2.47 7.49 -1.82
CA THR A 62 1.32 6.60 -1.67
C THR A 62 1.06 6.35 -0.20
N PHE A 63 -0.13 6.70 0.30
CA PHE A 63 -0.50 6.46 1.70
C PHE A 63 -1.70 5.55 1.86
N ARG A 64 -1.60 4.65 2.85
CA ARG A 64 -2.71 3.88 3.39
C ARG A 64 -2.81 4.19 4.88
N SER A 65 -4.02 4.44 5.36
CA SER A 65 -4.29 4.66 6.79
C SER A 65 -5.00 3.44 7.36
N LEU A 66 -4.54 2.97 8.52
CA LEU A 66 -5.15 1.89 9.30
C LEU A 66 -5.54 2.42 10.68
N ALA A 67 -6.59 1.88 11.27
CA ALA A 67 -6.91 2.17 12.67
C ALA A 67 -5.77 1.67 13.58
N LEU A 68 -5.48 2.41 14.66
CA LEU A 68 -4.50 1.96 15.65
C LEU A 68 -5.13 0.84 16.51
N THR A 69 -4.89 -0.40 16.10
CA THR A 69 -5.26 -1.64 16.80
C THR A 69 -4.04 -2.56 16.87
N ASP A 70 -4.03 -3.51 17.81
CA ASP A 70 -2.91 -4.44 17.99
C ASP A 70 -2.66 -5.30 16.74
N GLU A 71 -3.73 -5.72 16.06
CA GLU A 71 -3.66 -6.47 14.79
C GLU A 71 -2.96 -5.65 13.71
N ASN A 72 -3.35 -4.38 13.54
CA ASN A 72 -2.73 -3.50 12.56
C ASN A 72 -1.30 -3.12 12.93
N LEU A 73 -0.97 -3.10 14.22
CA LEU A 73 0.39 -2.88 14.71
C LEU A 73 1.29 -4.09 14.36
N LYS A 74 0.81 -5.32 14.59
CA LYS A 74 1.50 -6.55 14.21
C LYS A 74 1.71 -6.64 12.70
N LEU A 75 0.66 -6.36 11.91
CA LEU A 75 0.76 -6.29 10.45
C LEU A 75 1.80 -5.25 10.02
N SER A 76 1.78 -4.09 10.66
CA SER A 76 2.73 -3.01 10.36
C SER A 76 4.17 -3.41 10.70
N ASN A 77 4.38 -4.12 11.79
CA ASN A 77 5.70 -4.63 12.16
C ASN A 77 6.18 -5.72 11.19
N ALA A 78 5.30 -6.60 10.71
CA ALA A 78 5.66 -7.58 9.67
C ALA A 78 6.10 -6.88 8.37
N TRP A 79 5.39 -5.82 7.96
CA TRP A 79 5.76 -5.03 6.79
C TRP A 79 7.09 -4.27 6.98
N LYS A 80 7.38 -3.80 8.19
CA LYS A 80 8.70 -3.24 8.54
C LYS A 80 9.80 -4.28 8.52
N ALA A 81 9.56 -5.48 9.04
CA ALA A 81 10.58 -6.53 9.17
C ALA A 81 11.07 -7.06 7.81
N SER A 82 10.30 -6.84 6.73
CA SER A 82 10.81 -7.03 5.36
C SER A 82 11.90 -6.04 4.93
N ASP A 83 12.25 -5.08 5.80
CA ASP A 83 13.32 -4.10 5.62
C ASP A 83 14.46 -4.33 6.65
N PRO A 84 15.60 -4.92 6.25
CA PRO A 84 16.72 -5.24 7.13
C PRO A 84 17.33 -4.03 7.85
N ARG A 85 17.07 -2.79 7.41
CA ARG A 85 17.69 -1.56 7.95
C ARG A 85 16.87 -0.88 9.05
N LEU A 86 15.62 -1.29 9.26
CA LEU A 86 14.70 -0.68 10.24
C LEU A 86 14.57 -1.49 11.54
N ALA A 87 15.21 -2.65 11.64
CA ALA A 87 15.17 -3.51 12.83
C ALA A 87 15.85 -2.91 14.09
N ALA A 88 16.58 -1.80 13.95
CA ALA A 88 17.43 -1.24 15.01
C ALA A 88 16.92 0.06 15.66
N ALA A 89 15.69 0.51 15.36
CA ALA A 89 15.20 1.81 15.82
C ALA A 89 13.93 1.71 16.66
N PHE A 90 14.02 1.07 17.84
CA PHE A 90 13.24 1.37 19.05
C PHE A 90 13.96 0.80 20.27
#